data_AF-A0A7W1F250-F1
#
_entry.id   AF-A0A7W1F250-F1
#
_cell.length_a   1.000
_cell.length_b   1.000
_cell.length_c   1.000
_cell.angle_alpha   90.00
_cell.angle_beta   90.00
_cell.angle_gamma   90.00
#
_symmetry.space_group_name_H-M   'P 1'
#
loop_
_entity.id
_entity.type
_entity.pdbx_description
1 polymer ?
#
loop_
_entity_poly.entity_id
_entity_poly.type
_entity_poly.pdbx_seq_one_letter_code
_entity_poly.pdbx_strand_id
1 'polypeptide(L)'
;QGLFVVDSSRGVVTGNRCAGNGRIPTSWLFGAQIALQNTDTTEVVGNRLTVPAVASHGVVLMQQDRGTHLCTDNLVRDNDIDFLGSAGVCGAAADSAAERMIGNRFDGNRYRARESVDQHWAWAGRSMDFVAFQAAGQERSGSLVIDAGR
;
A
#
# COMPACT_ATOMS: atom_id res chain seq x y z
N GLN A 1 7.51 10.56 0.56
CA GLN A 1 7.45 9.35 1.40
C GLN A 1 7.31 9.77 2.85
N GLY A 2 6.58 8.97 3.65
CA GLY A 2 6.64 9.03 5.11
C GLY A 2 7.76 8.14 5.62
N LEU A 3 7.46 6.85 5.81
CA LEU A 3 8.44 5.81 6.13
C LEU A 3 8.84 5.03 4.87
N PHE A 4 10.13 4.85 4.66
CA PHE A 4 10.67 4.18 3.48
C PHE A 4 11.71 3.14 3.88
N VAL A 5 11.40 1.87 3.66
CA VAL A 5 12.31 0.73 3.90
C VAL A 5 12.79 0.23 2.55
N VAL A 6 14.11 0.09 2.41
CA VAL A 6 14.73 -0.25 1.13
C VAL A 6 15.82 -1.31 1.32
N ASP A 7 15.86 -2.28 0.40
CA ASP A 7 16.94 -3.29 0.29
C ASP A 7 17.24 -3.97 1.63
N SER A 8 16.17 -4.47 2.27
CA SER A 8 16.17 -4.97 3.64
C SER A 8 15.32 -6.23 3.77
N SER A 9 15.62 -7.10 4.73
CA SER A 9 14.89 -8.34 4.97
C SER A 9 14.42 -8.47 6.42
N ARG A 10 13.31 -9.19 6.62
CA ARG A 10 12.81 -9.61 7.95
C ARG A 10 12.54 -8.45 8.92
N GLY A 11 12.09 -7.31 8.41
CA GLY A 11 11.73 -6.15 9.21
C GLY A 11 10.31 -6.21 9.77
N VAL A 12 10.03 -5.37 10.77
CA VAL A 12 8.65 -5.10 11.22
C VAL A 12 8.45 -3.59 11.33
N VAL A 13 7.50 -3.06 10.55
CA VAL A 13 7.03 -1.68 10.59
C VAL A 13 5.71 -1.66 11.34
N THR A 14 5.73 -1.23 12.61
CA THR A 14 4.57 -1.33 13.49
C THR A 14 4.35 -0.11 14.38
N GLY A 15 3.09 0.16 14.72
CA GLY A 15 2.70 1.17 15.70
C GLY A 15 2.91 2.62 15.26
N ASN A 16 3.14 2.87 13.98
CA ASN A 16 3.40 4.22 13.47
C ASN A 16 2.10 4.99 13.19
N ARG A 17 2.20 6.32 13.28
CA ARG A 17 1.19 7.24 12.75
C ARG A 17 1.82 8.05 11.62
N CYS A 18 1.34 7.83 10.39
CA CYS A 18 1.85 8.55 9.21
C CYS A 18 0.72 9.35 8.59
N ALA A 19 0.92 10.65 8.42
CA ALA A 19 -0.09 11.53 7.83
C ALA A 19 0.58 12.63 7.00
N GLY A 20 -0.08 13.06 5.94
CA GLY A 20 0.33 14.29 5.24
C GLY A 20 1.57 14.17 4.36
N ASN A 21 2.13 12.97 4.18
CA ASN A 21 3.29 12.73 3.31
C ASN A 21 2.88 12.71 1.84
N GLY A 22 3.82 12.97 0.92
CA GLY A 22 3.57 12.80 -0.53
C GLY A 22 2.64 13.84 -1.15
N ARG A 23 2.73 15.10 -0.73
CA ARG A 23 1.83 16.20 -1.16
C ARG A 23 1.99 16.65 -2.60
N ILE A 24 2.97 16.12 -3.32
CA ILE A 24 3.20 16.42 -4.74
C ILE A 24 2.94 15.11 -5.49
N PRO A 25 2.11 15.11 -6.55
CA PRO A 25 1.93 13.95 -7.40
C PRO A 25 3.29 13.48 -7.92
N THR A 26 3.62 12.23 -7.68
CA THR A 26 4.81 11.60 -8.24
C THR A 26 4.38 10.62 -9.31
N SER A 27 5.29 10.32 -10.25
CA SER A 27 5.11 9.15 -11.09
C SER A 27 5.08 7.89 -10.22
N TRP A 28 4.20 6.95 -10.58
CA TRP A 28 4.14 5.61 -9.98
C TRP A 28 3.72 5.58 -8.50
N LEU A 29 4.29 4.69 -7.67
CA LEU A 29 3.91 4.47 -6.27
C LEU A 29 4.73 5.28 -5.25
N PHE A 30 5.55 6.24 -5.71
CA PHE A 30 6.26 7.14 -4.81
C PHE A 30 5.29 8.10 -4.10
N GLY A 31 5.72 8.74 -3.02
CA GLY A 31 4.87 9.59 -2.19
C GLY A 31 4.02 8.87 -1.12
N ALA A 32 4.05 7.54 -1.02
CA ALA A 32 3.34 6.76 -0.02
C ALA A 32 3.60 7.15 1.45
N GLN A 33 2.62 6.87 2.32
CA GLN A 33 2.77 6.98 3.77
C GLN A 33 3.79 5.95 4.28
N ILE A 34 3.70 4.70 3.80
CA ILE A 34 4.70 3.66 4.01
C ILE A 34 5.03 3.02 2.67
N ALA A 35 6.31 2.93 2.34
CA ALA A 35 6.81 2.25 1.15
C ALA A 35 7.85 1.21 1.54
N LEU A 36 7.64 -0.03 1.08
CA LEU A 36 8.64 -1.08 1.08
C LEU A 36 9.17 -1.24 -0.34
N GLN A 37 10.47 -1.16 -0.54
CA GLN A 37 11.09 -1.33 -1.85
C GLN A 37 12.22 -2.35 -1.79
N ASN A 38 12.17 -3.36 -2.67
CA ASN A 38 13.16 -4.44 -2.67
C ASN A 38 13.32 -5.01 -1.25
N THR A 39 12.23 -5.39 -0.60
CA THR A 39 12.27 -5.98 0.74
C THR A 39 11.70 -7.38 0.75
N ASP A 40 12.22 -8.26 1.58
CA ASP A 40 11.61 -9.57 1.78
C ASP A 40 11.19 -9.82 3.23
N THR A 41 10.17 -10.66 3.40
CA THR A 41 9.73 -11.17 4.72
C THR A 41 9.43 -10.04 5.73
N THR A 42 9.02 -8.86 5.26
CA THR A 42 8.80 -7.69 6.12
C THR A 42 7.32 -7.52 6.42
N GLU A 43 6.99 -7.29 7.69
CA GLU A 43 5.62 -7.03 8.13
C GLU A 43 5.34 -5.54 8.28
N VAL A 44 4.21 -5.06 7.75
CA VAL A 44 3.65 -3.72 8.02
C VAL A 44 2.35 -3.92 8.77
N VAL A 45 2.36 -3.69 10.08
CA VAL A 45 1.28 -4.10 10.97
C VAL A 45 0.85 -3.03 11.98
N GLY A 46 -0.45 -2.86 12.18
CA GLY A 46 -0.97 -2.03 13.27
C GLY A 46 -0.63 -0.54 13.17
N ASN A 47 -0.34 -0.05 11.96
CA ASN A 47 -0.07 1.36 11.73
C ASN A 47 -1.38 2.12 11.47
N ARG A 48 -1.39 3.43 11.74
CA ARG A 48 -2.48 4.33 11.40
C ARG A 48 -2.01 5.35 10.37
N LEU A 49 -2.64 5.34 9.19
CA LEU A 49 -2.23 6.13 8.05
C LEU A 49 -3.34 7.08 7.63
N THR A 50 -2.99 8.32 7.32
CA THR A 50 -3.90 9.29 6.72
C THR A 50 -3.33 9.77 5.39
N VAL A 51 -3.97 9.33 4.31
CA VAL A 51 -3.59 9.66 2.93
C VAL A 51 -4.26 10.98 2.53
N PRO A 52 -3.49 12.04 2.19
CA PRO A 52 -4.04 13.32 1.78
C PRO A 52 -4.92 13.24 0.54
N ALA A 53 -5.87 14.18 0.44
CA ALA A 53 -6.88 14.17 -0.63
C ALA A 53 -6.32 14.36 -2.05
N VAL A 54 -5.16 15.02 -2.19
CA VAL A 54 -4.67 15.53 -3.49
C VAL A 54 -3.54 14.70 -4.10
N ALA A 55 -2.74 14.04 -3.27
CA ALA A 55 -1.57 13.27 -3.69
C ALA A 55 -1.08 12.42 -2.51
N SER A 56 -0.49 11.25 -2.81
CA SER A 56 0.14 10.24 -1.94
C SER A 56 -0.51 8.87 -2.11
N HIS A 57 0.02 7.86 -1.43
CA HIS A 57 -0.46 6.48 -1.38
C HIS A 57 -0.48 6.01 0.08
N GLY A 58 -1.21 4.93 0.39
CA GLY A 58 -1.21 4.32 1.71
C GLY A 58 0.06 3.49 1.94
N VAL A 59 -0.09 2.16 1.91
CA VAL A 59 1.05 1.23 1.95
C VAL A 59 1.32 0.70 0.54
N VAL A 60 2.56 0.82 0.09
CA VAL A 60 2.98 0.31 -1.22
C VAL A 60 4.18 -0.62 -1.12
N LEU A 61 4.18 -1.63 -1.98
CA LEU A 61 5.28 -2.55 -2.21
C LEU A 61 5.85 -2.29 -3.61
N MET A 62 7.16 -2.15 -3.72
CA MET A 62 7.82 -1.80 -4.98
C MET A 62 8.97 -2.76 -5.26
N GLN A 63 8.92 -3.45 -6.40
CA GLN A 63 10.09 -4.11 -6.98
C GLN A 63 10.74 -3.17 -7.98
N GLN A 64 12.02 -2.86 -7.78
CA GLN A 64 12.81 -2.11 -8.76
C GLN A 64 13.99 -2.92 -9.26
N ASP A 65 14.47 -2.62 -10.47
CA ASP A 65 15.67 -3.23 -11.07
C ASP A 65 16.96 -2.63 -10.50
N ARG A 66 17.04 -2.62 -9.17
CA ARG A 66 18.18 -2.17 -8.38
C ARG A 66 18.21 -2.90 -7.03
N GLY A 67 19.36 -2.87 -6.37
CA GLY A 67 19.56 -3.56 -5.10
C GLY A 67 19.75 -5.06 -5.29
N THR A 68 19.77 -5.79 -4.18
CA THR A 68 20.04 -7.24 -4.17
C THR A 68 18.84 -8.06 -3.73
N HIS A 69 17.85 -7.43 -3.09
CA HIS A 69 16.66 -8.10 -2.61
C HIS A 69 15.49 -8.01 -3.59
N LEU A 70 14.69 -9.08 -3.64
CA LEU A 70 13.38 -9.07 -4.31
C LEU A 70 12.32 -8.61 -3.32
N CYS A 71 11.29 -7.93 -3.84
CA CYS A 71 10.12 -7.56 -3.06
C CYS A 71 9.18 -8.77 -2.95
N THR A 72 9.42 -9.65 -1.98
CA THR A 72 8.69 -10.94 -1.82
C THR A 72 8.28 -11.20 -0.38
N ASP A 73 7.23 -12.02 -0.20
CA ASP A 73 6.81 -12.52 1.13
C ASP A 73 6.56 -11.42 2.18
N ASN A 74 6.28 -10.18 1.75
CA ASN A 74 5.92 -9.11 2.67
C ASN A 74 4.44 -9.22 3.06
N LEU A 75 4.14 -8.86 4.30
CA LEU A 75 2.78 -8.94 4.83
C LEU A 75 2.32 -7.58 5.34
N VAL A 76 1.33 -7.00 4.68
CA VAL A 76 0.68 -5.76 5.10
C VAL A 76 -0.65 -6.12 5.76
N ARG A 77 -0.76 -5.96 7.07
CA ARG A 77 -1.96 -6.40 7.80
C ARG A 77 -2.38 -5.52 8.95
N ASP A 78 -3.66 -5.56 9.30
CA ASP A 78 -4.21 -4.92 10.50
C ASP A 78 -3.88 -3.42 10.62
N ASN A 79 -3.65 -2.73 9.51
CA ASN A 79 -3.45 -1.29 9.48
C ASN A 79 -4.79 -0.57 9.36
N ASP A 80 -4.85 0.65 9.89
CA ASP A 80 -5.99 1.55 9.77
C ASP A 80 -5.63 2.70 8.81
N ILE A 81 -6.31 2.80 7.68
CA ILE A 81 -5.92 3.65 6.54
C ILE A 81 -7.11 4.52 6.12
N ASP A 82 -6.98 5.82 6.36
CA ASP A 82 -7.98 6.81 5.99
C ASP A 82 -7.55 7.57 4.72
N PHE A 83 -8.34 7.46 3.65
CA PHE A 83 -8.21 8.28 2.45
C PHE A 83 -9.07 9.54 2.57
N LEU A 84 -8.43 10.71 2.53
CA LEU A 84 -9.12 12.01 2.64
C LEU A 84 -9.71 12.50 1.30
N GLY A 85 -9.51 11.76 0.21
CA GLY A 85 -10.05 12.00 -1.12
C GLY A 85 -9.84 10.77 -2.02
N SER A 86 -10.02 10.96 -3.32
CA SER A 86 -10.00 9.97 -4.40
C SER A 86 -8.60 9.73 -4.97
N ALA A 87 -7.58 10.35 -4.38
CA ALA A 87 -6.19 10.14 -4.74
C ALA A 87 -5.57 9.04 -3.89
N GLY A 88 -4.65 8.31 -4.52
CA GLY A 88 -3.74 7.39 -3.87
C GLY A 88 -4.13 5.94 -3.97
N VAL A 89 -3.17 5.07 -3.66
CA VAL A 89 -3.36 3.63 -3.76
C VAL A 89 -2.75 2.88 -2.58
N CYS A 90 -3.17 1.66 -2.35
CA CYS A 90 -2.42 0.64 -1.65
C CYS A 90 -2.12 -0.52 -2.61
N GLY A 91 -1.00 -1.20 -2.44
CA GLY A 91 -0.73 -2.40 -3.25
C GLY A 91 0.71 -2.51 -3.71
N ALA A 92 0.91 -3.15 -4.86
CA ALA A 92 2.22 -3.54 -5.34
C ALA A 92 2.43 -3.16 -6.81
N ALA A 93 3.66 -2.76 -7.14
CA ALA A 93 4.10 -2.60 -8.52
C ALA A 93 5.58 -2.98 -8.71
N ALA A 94 5.94 -3.34 -9.94
CA ALA A 94 7.30 -3.68 -10.33
C ALA A 94 7.76 -2.88 -11.55
N ASP A 95 9.02 -2.44 -11.58
CA ASP A 95 9.67 -1.87 -12.77
C ASP A 95 9.75 -2.92 -13.89
N SER A 96 10.16 -4.12 -13.51
CA SER A 96 10.11 -5.31 -14.36
C SER A 96 9.86 -6.54 -13.48
N ALA A 97 9.41 -7.61 -14.12
CA ALA A 97 9.24 -8.92 -13.49
C ALA A 97 8.25 -8.95 -12.29
N ALA A 98 7.03 -8.44 -12.49
CA ALA A 98 5.96 -8.49 -11.48
C ALA A 98 5.65 -9.93 -11.01
N GLU A 99 5.89 -10.93 -11.87
CA GLU A 99 5.82 -12.35 -11.55
C GLU A 99 6.81 -12.79 -10.46
N ARG A 100 7.84 -11.98 -10.17
CA ARG A 100 8.84 -12.23 -9.12
C ARG A 100 8.43 -11.63 -7.77
N MET A 101 7.35 -10.85 -7.69
CA MET A 101 6.82 -10.31 -6.43
C MET A 101 5.91 -11.33 -5.70
N ILE A 102 6.39 -12.57 -5.58
CA ILE A 102 5.64 -13.72 -5.06
C ILE A 102 5.49 -13.60 -3.53
N GLY A 103 4.39 -14.13 -3.00
CA GLY A 103 4.16 -14.30 -1.57
C GLY A 103 3.74 -13.03 -0.82
N ASN A 104 3.85 -11.86 -1.46
CA ASN A 104 3.33 -10.63 -0.88
C ASN A 104 1.83 -10.72 -0.62
N ARG A 105 1.39 -10.17 0.51
CA ARG A 105 0.00 -10.24 0.93
C ARG A 105 -0.44 -8.99 1.67
N PHE A 106 -1.64 -8.56 1.36
CA PHE A 106 -2.44 -7.60 2.10
C PHE A 106 -3.59 -8.36 2.78
N ASP A 107 -3.83 -8.15 4.07
CA ASP A 107 -4.94 -8.82 4.78
C ASP A 107 -5.37 -8.10 6.05
N GLY A 108 -6.68 -8.00 6.30
CA GLY A 108 -7.20 -7.48 7.58
C GLY A 108 -7.02 -5.97 7.76
N ASN A 109 -6.65 -5.23 6.71
CA ASN A 109 -6.54 -3.78 6.81
C ASN A 109 -7.96 -3.16 6.81
N ARG A 110 -8.09 -2.05 7.53
CA ARG A 110 -9.33 -1.28 7.62
C ARG A 110 -9.14 0.02 6.86
N TYR A 111 -9.94 0.18 5.81
CA TYR A 111 -9.92 1.34 4.95
C TYR A 111 -11.14 2.20 5.19
N ARG A 112 -10.95 3.52 5.29
CA ARG A 112 -12.05 4.49 5.21
C ARG A 112 -11.79 5.47 4.07
N ALA A 113 -12.82 5.75 3.30
CA ALA A 113 -12.77 6.69 2.20
C ALA A 113 -13.91 7.70 2.31
N ARG A 114 -13.64 8.96 1.93
CA ARG A 114 -14.63 10.05 1.98
C ARG A 114 -15.47 10.20 0.71
N GLU A 115 -15.04 9.56 -0.37
CA GLU A 115 -15.69 9.57 -1.67
C GLU A 115 -15.49 8.20 -2.34
N SER A 116 -16.00 8.01 -3.57
CA SER A 116 -15.75 6.77 -4.32
C SER A 116 -14.25 6.54 -4.51
N VAL A 117 -13.82 5.29 -4.38
CA VAL A 117 -12.39 4.90 -4.41
C VAL A 117 -12.15 3.75 -5.38
N ASP A 118 -12.73 3.85 -6.57
CA ASP A 118 -12.80 2.77 -7.57
C ASP A 118 -11.42 2.29 -8.10
N GLN A 119 -10.33 3.02 -7.80
CA GLN A 119 -8.97 2.66 -8.23
C GLN A 119 -7.89 2.86 -7.15
N HIS A 120 -8.23 2.66 -5.88
CA HIS A 120 -7.27 2.79 -4.77
C HIS A 120 -6.42 1.53 -4.52
N TRP A 121 -6.53 0.49 -5.36
CA TRP A 121 -5.72 -0.72 -5.19
C TRP A 121 -4.92 -1.05 -6.45
N ALA A 122 -3.66 -1.43 -6.26
CA ALA A 122 -2.75 -1.84 -7.34
C ALA A 122 -2.26 -3.26 -7.10
N TRP A 123 -2.52 -4.18 -8.04
CA TRP A 123 -2.04 -5.56 -7.92
C TRP A 123 -1.81 -6.19 -9.28
N ALA A 124 -0.73 -6.97 -9.40
CA ALA A 124 -0.37 -7.67 -10.63
C ALA A 124 -0.41 -6.75 -11.88
N GLY A 125 0.11 -5.53 -11.75
CA GLY A 125 0.18 -4.55 -12.85
C GLY A 125 -1.13 -3.87 -13.21
N ARG A 126 -2.19 -4.01 -12.40
CA ARG A 126 -3.52 -3.43 -12.66
C ARG A 126 -3.96 -2.52 -11.51
N SER A 127 -4.59 -1.40 -11.85
CA SER A 127 -5.42 -0.63 -10.92
C SER A 127 -6.79 -1.29 -10.79
N MET A 128 -7.34 -1.34 -9.58
CA MET A 128 -8.60 -2.01 -9.29
C MET A 128 -9.31 -1.39 -8.09
N ASP A 129 -10.60 -1.67 -7.98
CA ASP A 129 -11.40 -1.38 -6.79
C ASP A 129 -11.13 -2.41 -5.67
N PHE A 130 -11.71 -2.19 -4.50
CA PHE A 130 -11.53 -3.05 -3.34
C PHE A 130 -12.08 -4.47 -3.55
N VAL A 131 -13.20 -4.61 -4.26
CA VAL A 131 -13.85 -5.91 -4.49
C VAL A 131 -12.99 -6.78 -5.40
N ALA A 132 -12.42 -6.18 -6.45
CA ALA A 132 -11.47 -6.83 -7.34
C ALA A 132 -10.15 -7.16 -6.64
N PHE A 133 -9.67 -6.30 -5.72
CA PHE A 133 -8.51 -6.59 -4.87
C PHE A 133 -8.77 -7.80 -3.96
N GLN A 134 -9.97 -7.88 -3.38
CA GLN A 134 -10.43 -9.04 -2.62
C GLN A 134 -10.53 -10.32 -3.47
N ALA A 135 -11.11 -10.22 -4.66
CA ALA A 135 -11.21 -11.32 -5.60
C ALA A 135 -9.82 -11.82 -6.08
N ALA A 136 -8.80 -10.94 -6.08
CA ALA A 136 -7.41 -11.31 -6.33
C ALA A 136 -6.73 -12.00 -5.12
N GLY A 137 -7.47 -12.27 -4.05
CA GLY A 137 -7.01 -12.99 -2.86
C GLY A 137 -6.37 -12.11 -1.79
N GLN A 138 -6.33 -10.79 -2.00
CA GLN A 138 -5.89 -9.79 -1.03
C GLN A 138 -7.04 -9.41 -0.08
N GLU A 139 -6.75 -8.78 1.05
CA GLU A 139 -7.76 -8.24 1.96
C GLU A 139 -8.91 -9.19 2.29
N ARG A 140 -8.63 -10.49 2.42
CA ARG A 140 -9.66 -11.50 2.70
C ARG A 140 -10.43 -11.20 3.97
N SER A 141 -9.74 -10.64 4.96
CA SER A 141 -10.32 -10.20 6.24
C SER A 141 -10.41 -8.66 6.33
N GLY A 142 -10.10 -7.96 5.25
CA GLY A 142 -10.08 -6.51 5.19
C GLY A 142 -11.48 -5.90 5.03
N SER A 143 -11.57 -4.58 5.23
CA SER A 143 -12.82 -3.85 5.08
C SER A 143 -12.60 -2.47 4.48
N LEU A 144 -13.53 -2.03 3.63
CA LEU A 144 -13.64 -0.67 3.15
C LEU A 144 -14.98 -0.09 3.60
N VAL A 145 -14.92 1.07 4.24
CA VAL A 145 -16.11 1.89 4.53
C VAL A 145 -16.01 3.18 3.73
N ILE A 146 -17.02 3.45 2.92
CA ILE A 146 -17.18 4.74 2.25
C ILE A 146 -18.13 5.57 3.12
N ASP A 147 -17.60 6.63 3.72
CA ASP A 147 -18.36 7.60 4.50
C ASP A 147 -18.38 8.93 3.74
N ALA A 148 -19.42 9.09 2.91
CA ALA A 148 -19.66 10.29 2.11
C ALA A 148 -20.18 11.44 2.99
N GLY A 149 -19.39 11.81 4.01
CA GLY A 149 -19.54 13.04 4.78
C GLY A 149 -20.36 12.95 6.06
N ARG A 150 -19.79 13.57 7.09
CA ARG A 150 -20.48 14.64 7.82
C ARG A 150 -19.99 15.98 7.31
#